data_AF-A0A979G463-F1
#
_entry.id   AF-A0A979G463-F1
#
_cell.length_a   1.000
_cell.length_b   1.000
_cell.length_c   1.000
_cell.angle_alpha   90.00
_cell.angle_beta   90.00
_cell.angle_gamma   90.00
#
_symmetry.space_group_name_H-M   'P 1'
#
loop_
_entity.id
_entity.type
_entity.pdbx_description
1 polymer ?
#
loop_
_entity_poly.entity_id
_entity_poly.type
_entity_poly.pdbx_seq_one_letter_code
_entity_poly.pdbx_strand_id
1 'polypeptide(L)'
;MLQLPITVRIPTDAELDHRPDIDEILIRRRKAKIVEGYNLQMNENPKLPYRFQATININNDRLWALFLTLAETLPSKVSCVYGIYEEENMTTSLLQKDFVLKELEKYGPELAQDCLLEAGMLFQTKDILIELGISASKYIRYWGAELERFRLLMQSFKLPFVEGLEFIDEYPRIVTPLRELVRTAKAPETVLYYLDQAFRVDRTAPEPFFD
;
A
#
# COMPACT_ATOMS: atom_id res chain seq x y z
N MET A 1 -19.55 -3.28 -3.55
CA MET A 1 -18.68 -2.27 -4.18
C MET A 1 -17.63 -1.90 -3.17
N LEU A 2 -16.37 -1.78 -3.59
CA LEU A 2 -15.27 -1.41 -2.69
C LEU A 2 -15.49 0.00 -2.11
N GLN A 3 -15.27 0.17 -0.81
CA GLN A 3 -15.21 1.49 -0.19
C GLN A 3 -13.81 2.09 -0.39
N LEU A 4 -13.72 3.11 -1.23
CA LEU A 4 -12.51 3.87 -1.50
C LEU A 4 -12.17 4.83 -0.33
N PRO A 5 -10.91 5.27 -0.20
CA PRO A 5 -10.59 6.38 0.70
C PRO A 5 -11.37 7.63 0.30
N ILE A 6 -11.70 8.49 1.28
CA ILE A 6 -12.47 9.72 1.04
C ILE A 6 -11.80 10.70 0.08
N THR A 7 -10.48 10.57 -0.09
CA THR A 7 -9.63 11.34 -0.99
C THR A 7 -9.80 10.95 -2.45
N VAL A 8 -10.36 9.76 -2.73
CA VAL A 8 -10.54 9.26 -4.09
C VAL A 8 -11.99 9.39 -4.48
N ARG A 9 -12.21 10.07 -5.60
CA ARG A 9 -13.48 10.03 -6.29
C ARG A 9 -13.31 9.70 -7.75
N ILE A 10 -14.42 9.28 -8.30
CA ILE A 10 -14.60 9.02 -9.71
C ILE A 10 -14.83 10.37 -10.42
N PRO A 11 -14.10 10.66 -11.51
CA PRO A 11 -14.42 11.81 -12.36
C PRO A 11 -15.77 11.61 -13.03
N THR A 12 -16.51 12.70 -13.17
CA THR A 12 -17.70 12.77 -14.02
C THR A 12 -17.30 12.83 -15.50
N ASP A 13 -18.23 12.53 -16.41
CA ASP A 13 -17.97 12.57 -17.86
C ASP A 13 -17.48 13.95 -18.34
N ALA A 14 -17.89 15.03 -17.66
CA ALA A 14 -17.48 16.40 -17.98
C ALA A 14 -16.07 16.77 -17.48
N GLU A 15 -15.52 16.00 -16.54
CA GLU A 15 -14.17 16.20 -15.97
C GLU A 15 -13.10 15.36 -16.69
N LEU A 16 -13.52 14.49 -17.61
CA LEU A 16 -12.63 13.67 -18.41
C LEU A 16 -12.25 14.42 -19.68
N ASP A 17 -10.96 14.60 -19.91
CA ASP A 17 -10.47 15.15 -21.17
C ASP A 17 -10.93 14.28 -22.34
N HIS A 18 -11.36 14.92 -23.43
CA HIS A 18 -11.74 14.22 -24.65
C HIS A 18 -10.54 13.48 -25.24
N ARG A 19 -10.56 12.15 -25.11
CA ARG A 19 -9.58 11.23 -25.72
C ARG A 19 -10.32 10.16 -26.55
N PRO A 20 -9.76 9.71 -27.69
CA PRO A 20 -10.45 8.78 -28.60
C PRO A 20 -10.90 7.47 -27.95
N ASP A 21 -10.25 7.06 -26.86
CA ASP A 21 -10.46 5.81 -26.13
C ASP A 21 -11.23 6.00 -24.80
N ILE A 22 -11.78 7.18 -24.52
CA ILE A 22 -12.48 7.45 -23.26
C ILE A 22 -13.69 6.53 -23.06
N ASP A 23 -14.43 6.28 -24.13
CA ASP A 23 -15.61 5.41 -24.09
C ASP A 23 -15.22 3.97 -23.76
N GLU A 24 -14.11 3.47 -24.30
CA GLU A 24 -13.62 2.12 -23.99
C GLU A 24 -13.23 2.03 -22.51
N ILE A 25 -12.52 3.04 -21.98
CA ILE A 25 -12.12 3.10 -20.57
C ILE A 25 -13.34 3.13 -19.66
N LEU A 26 -14.35 3.94 -19.97
CA LEU A 26 -15.59 4.00 -19.20
C LEU A 26 -16.37 2.68 -19.25
N ILE A 27 -16.39 2.00 -20.40
CA ILE A 27 -17.00 0.67 -20.54
C ILE A 27 -16.26 -0.37 -19.70
N ARG A 28 -14.93 -0.42 -19.80
CA ARG A 28 -14.09 -1.34 -19.02
C ARG A 28 -14.32 -1.12 -17.53
N ARG A 29 -14.26 0.13 -17.09
CA ARG A 29 -14.49 0.51 -15.70
C ARG A 29 -15.85 0.09 -15.16
N ARG A 30 -16.93 0.24 -15.93
CA ARG A 30 -18.27 -0.22 -15.52
C ARG A 30 -18.36 -1.73 -15.32
N LYS A 31 -17.50 -2.49 -15.99
CA LYS A 31 -17.39 -3.94 -15.86
C LYS A 31 -16.27 -4.37 -14.90
N ALA A 32 -15.51 -3.41 -14.38
CA ALA A 32 -14.31 -3.69 -13.62
C ALA A 32 -14.61 -4.36 -12.29
N LYS A 33 -13.79 -5.32 -11.92
CA LYS A 33 -13.99 -6.11 -10.70
C LYS A 33 -13.31 -5.46 -9.49
N ILE A 34 -13.65 -4.20 -9.22
CA ILE A 34 -13.14 -3.42 -8.10
C ILE A 34 -14.00 -3.72 -6.85
N VAL A 35 -13.68 -4.82 -6.18
CA VAL A 35 -14.39 -5.36 -5.01
C VAL A 35 -13.41 -5.78 -3.91
N GLU A 36 -13.89 -6.01 -2.69
CA GLU A 36 -13.05 -6.63 -1.65
C GLU A 36 -12.62 -8.05 -2.06
N GLY A 37 -11.37 -8.37 -1.81
CA GLY A 37 -10.78 -9.66 -2.15
C GLY A 37 -9.28 -9.53 -2.40
N TYR A 38 -8.65 -10.65 -2.74
CA TYR A 38 -7.23 -10.68 -3.06
C TYR A 38 -6.95 -11.48 -4.33
N ASN A 39 -5.89 -11.09 -5.02
CA ASN A 39 -5.26 -11.88 -6.06
C ASN A 39 -3.93 -12.46 -5.55
N LEU A 40 -3.47 -13.55 -6.16
CA LEU A 40 -2.23 -14.23 -5.85
C LEU A 40 -1.45 -14.54 -7.13
N GLN A 41 -0.16 -14.27 -7.09
CA GLN A 41 0.80 -14.71 -8.10
C GLN A 41 1.89 -15.53 -7.44
N MET A 42 2.10 -16.76 -7.90
CA MET A 42 3.18 -17.60 -7.40
C MET A 42 4.53 -17.11 -7.94
N ASN A 43 5.58 -17.23 -7.12
CA ASN A 43 6.91 -16.92 -7.58
C ASN A 43 7.41 -18.03 -8.53
N GLU A 44 7.62 -17.68 -9.79
CA GLU A 44 8.20 -18.58 -10.79
C GLU A 44 9.73 -18.47 -10.86
N ASN A 45 10.31 -17.45 -10.22
CA ASN A 45 11.75 -17.22 -10.21
C ASN A 45 12.37 -17.73 -8.90
N PRO A 46 13.05 -18.90 -8.89
CA PRO A 46 13.61 -19.48 -7.68
C PRO A 46 14.79 -18.68 -7.11
N LYS A 47 15.31 -17.68 -7.83
CA LYS A 47 16.36 -16.78 -7.30
C LYS A 47 15.82 -15.73 -6.33
N LEU A 48 14.51 -15.48 -6.34
CA LEU A 48 13.88 -14.51 -5.46
C LEU A 48 13.37 -15.20 -4.20
N PRO A 49 13.71 -14.70 -2.99
CA PRO A 49 13.47 -15.43 -1.75
C PRO A 49 12.03 -15.30 -1.20
N TYR A 50 11.00 -15.29 -2.06
CA TYR A 50 9.59 -15.32 -1.64
C TYR A 50 8.84 -16.42 -2.38
N ARG A 51 7.67 -16.82 -1.86
CA ARG A 51 6.85 -17.89 -2.47
C ARG A 51 5.73 -17.35 -3.33
N PHE A 52 5.11 -16.25 -2.91
CA PHE A 52 3.99 -15.65 -3.62
C PHE A 52 3.95 -14.13 -3.41
N GLN A 53 3.25 -13.46 -4.32
CA GLN A 53 2.84 -12.07 -4.22
C GLN A 53 1.32 -12.03 -4.13
N ALA A 54 0.79 -11.09 -3.37
CA ALA A 54 -0.62 -10.84 -3.24
C ALA A 54 -0.90 -9.34 -3.35
N THR A 55 -2.00 -9.01 -3.99
CA THR A 55 -2.60 -7.67 -3.99
C THR A 55 -4.01 -7.79 -3.44
N ILE A 56 -4.35 -6.91 -2.49
CA ILE A 56 -5.54 -7.07 -1.65
C ILE A 56 -6.34 -5.77 -1.66
N ASN A 57 -7.53 -5.82 -2.24
CA ASN A 57 -8.55 -4.80 -2.07
C ASN A 57 -9.35 -5.08 -0.80
N ILE A 58 -9.47 -4.07 0.04
CA ILE A 58 -10.31 -4.09 1.23
C ILE A 58 -10.98 -2.73 1.37
N ASN A 59 -12.18 -2.69 1.95
CA ASN A 59 -12.80 -1.41 2.28
C ASN A 59 -11.84 -0.56 3.12
N ASN A 60 -11.72 0.72 2.77
CA ASN A 60 -10.68 1.59 3.29
C ASN A 60 -10.72 1.76 4.82
N ASP A 61 -11.91 1.70 5.41
CA ASP A 61 -12.11 1.72 6.87
C ASP A 61 -11.46 0.54 7.61
N ARG A 62 -11.21 -0.57 6.91
CA ARG A 62 -10.58 -1.80 7.43
C ARG A 62 -9.13 -1.97 6.97
N LEU A 63 -8.63 -1.11 6.06
CA LEU A 63 -7.29 -1.20 5.48
C LEU A 63 -6.21 -1.23 6.56
N TRP A 64 -6.27 -0.30 7.52
CA TRP A 64 -5.29 -0.20 8.60
C TRP A 64 -5.29 -1.45 9.49
N ALA A 65 -6.48 -1.96 9.84
CA ALA A 65 -6.59 -3.17 10.64
C ALA A 65 -5.99 -4.39 9.92
N LEU A 66 -6.25 -4.53 8.61
CA LEU A 66 -5.64 -5.59 7.81
C LEU A 66 -4.12 -5.46 7.75
N PHE A 67 -3.60 -4.23 7.57
CA PHE A 67 -2.17 -3.96 7.59
C PHE A 67 -1.53 -4.41 8.91
N LEU A 68 -2.12 -4.05 10.05
CA LEU A 68 -1.62 -4.46 11.37
C LEU A 68 -1.65 -5.99 11.53
N THR A 69 -2.73 -6.68 11.11
CA THR A 69 -2.77 -8.14 11.22
C THR A 69 -1.78 -8.83 10.28
N LEU A 70 -1.58 -8.31 9.07
CA LEU A 70 -0.52 -8.81 8.19
C LEU A 70 0.87 -8.53 8.77
N ALA A 71 1.06 -7.43 9.52
CA ALA A 71 2.32 -7.14 10.18
C ALA A 71 2.75 -8.20 11.21
N GLU A 72 1.81 -8.98 11.75
CA GLU A 72 2.08 -10.10 12.65
C GLU A 72 2.77 -11.28 11.94
N THR A 73 2.72 -11.35 10.61
CA THR A 73 3.47 -12.36 9.84
C THR A 73 4.94 -12.01 9.70
N LEU A 74 5.32 -10.74 9.88
CA LEU A 74 6.71 -10.31 9.81
C LEU A 74 7.49 -10.64 11.11
N PRO A 75 8.80 -10.87 11.03
CA PRO A 75 9.65 -11.10 12.21
C PRO A 75 9.70 -9.92 13.18
N SER A 76 10.40 -10.11 14.32
CA SER A 76 10.55 -9.08 15.36
C SER A 76 11.35 -7.86 14.91
N LYS A 77 12.15 -8.00 13.84
CA LYS A 77 12.89 -6.89 13.25
C LYS A 77 12.54 -6.73 11.77
N VAL A 78 12.35 -5.48 11.36
CA VAL A 78 11.94 -5.09 9.99
C VAL A 78 12.54 -3.74 9.64
N SER A 79 12.74 -3.48 8.36
CA SER A 79 12.92 -2.14 7.82
C SER A 79 11.54 -1.50 7.60
N CYS A 80 11.41 -0.22 7.90
CA CYS A 80 10.25 0.56 7.48
C CYS A 80 10.50 1.07 6.06
N VAL A 81 9.47 1.01 5.21
CA VAL A 81 9.49 1.61 3.87
C VAL A 81 8.41 2.68 3.83
N TYR A 82 8.70 3.90 3.39
CA TYR A 82 7.70 4.97 3.30
C TYR A 82 8.14 6.08 2.36
N GLY A 83 7.18 6.78 1.76
CA GLY A 83 7.46 7.88 0.85
C GLY A 83 6.23 8.53 0.28
N ILE A 84 6.48 9.48 -0.63
CA ILE A 84 5.45 10.15 -1.42
C ILE A 84 5.35 9.46 -2.78
N TYR A 85 4.12 9.30 -3.27
CA TYR A 85 3.85 8.72 -4.59
C TYR A 85 4.63 9.46 -5.69
N GLU A 86 5.21 8.71 -6.62
CA GLU A 86 6.13 9.18 -7.69
C GLU A 86 7.49 9.71 -7.21
N GLU A 87 7.74 9.75 -5.90
CA GLU A 87 9.07 9.99 -5.34
C GLU A 87 9.74 8.66 -4.93
N GLU A 88 11.04 8.71 -4.68
CA GLU A 88 11.77 7.55 -4.17
C GLU A 88 11.38 7.25 -2.72
N ASN A 89 10.99 6.00 -2.47
CA ASN A 89 10.64 5.54 -1.13
C ASN A 89 11.91 5.40 -0.29
N MET A 90 11.84 5.88 0.95
CA MET A 90 12.89 5.65 1.94
C MET A 90 12.77 4.24 2.51
N THR A 91 13.90 3.56 2.67
CA THR A 91 13.98 2.29 3.41
C THR A 91 14.92 2.44 4.59
N THR A 92 14.42 2.21 5.81
CA THR A 92 15.25 2.33 7.01
C THR A 92 16.19 1.14 7.15
N SER A 93 17.20 1.30 8.01
CA SER A 93 17.89 0.14 8.60
C SER A 93 16.92 -0.79 9.34
N LEU A 94 17.37 -1.98 9.69
CA LEU A 94 16.58 -2.97 10.40
C LEU A 94 16.29 -2.52 11.85
N LEU A 95 15.02 -2.29 12.18
CA LEU A 95 14.54 -1.79 13.47
C LEU A 95 13.64 -2.83 14.17
N GLN A 96 13.32 -2.59 15.44
CA GLN A 96 12.31 -3.40 16.14
C GLN A 96 10.93 -3.14 15.52
N LYS A 97 10.20 -4.19 15.15
CA LYS A 97 8.89 -4.10 14.52
C LYS A 97 7.90 -3.30 15.36
N ASP A 98 7.87 -3.53 16.67
CA ASP A 98 6.95 -2.81 17.57
C ASP A 98 7.24 -1.30 17.62
N PHE A 99 8.51 -0.92 17.48
CA PHE A 99 8.89 0.49 17.35
C PHE A 99 8.40 1.07 16.02
N VAL A 100 8.62 0.37 14.90
CA VAL A 100 8.16 0.80 13.57
C VAL A 100 6.63 0.96 13.56
N LEU A 101 5.90 -0.04 14.03
CA LEU A 101 4.44 0.00 14.10
C LEU A 101 3.93 1.16 14.95
N LYS A 102 4.55 1.40 16.12
CA LYS A 102 4.19 2.51 16.99
C LYS A 102 4.40 3.88 16.34
N GLU A 103 5.44 4.03 15.53
CA GLU A 103 5.70 5.29 14.82
C GLU A 103 4.73 5.48 13.64
N LEU A 104 4.43 4.42 12.88
CA LEU A 104 3.45 4.47 11.79
C LEU A 104 2.02 4.70 12.30
N GLU A 105 1.65 4.12 13.46
CA GLU A 105 0.31 4.23 14.06
C GLU A 105 -0.09 5.69 14.34
N LYS A 106 0.88 6.56 14.65
CA LYS A 106 0.64 8.01 14.83
C LYS A 106 0.04 8.68 13.60
N TYR A 107 0.24 8.09 12.42
CA TYR A 107 -0.21 8.58 11.13
C TYR A 107 -1.14 7.58 10.42
N GLY A 108 -1.69 6.60 11.15
CA GLY A 108 -2.58 5.57 10.58
C GLY A 108 -3.68 6.13 9.67
N PRO A 109 -4.41 7.20 10.07
CA PRO A 109 -5.40 7.84 9.20
C PRO A 109 -4.82 8.38 7.90
N GLU A 110 -3.72 9.12 7.95
CA GLU A 110 -3.03 9.65 6.76
C GLU A 110 -2.51 8.52 5.86
N LEU A 111 -1.84 7.52 6.43
CA LEU A 111 -1.32 6.38 5.67
C LEU A 111 -2.44 5.57 5.00
N ALA A 112 -3.59 5.42 5.67
CA ALA A 112 -4.73 4.70 5.14
C ALA A 112 -5.55 5.49 4.11
N GLN A 113 -5.58 6.83 4.18
CA GLN A 113 -6.49 7.64 3.37
C GLN A 113 -5.81 8.56 2.35
N ASP A 114 -4.63 9.10 2.63
CA ASP A 114 -3.99 10.08 1.76
C ASP A 114 -3.24 9.41 0.60
N CYS A 115 -3.76 9.54 -0.62
CA CYS A 115 -3.22 8.87 -1.80
C CYS A 115 -1.85 9.35 -2.26
N LEU A 116 -1.27 10.37 -1.62
CA LEU A 116 0.12 10.74 -1.85
C LEU A 116 1.09 9.95 -0.97
N LEU A 117 0.63 9.26 0.07
CA LEU A 117 1.50 8.51 0.98
C LEU A 117 1.54 7.01 0.65
N GLU A 118 2.74 6.45 0.70
CA GLU A 118 2.97 5.01 0.74
C GLU A 118 3.72 4.64 2.02
N ALA A 119 3.41 3.49 2.60
CA ALA A 119 4.13 2.98 3.75
C ALA A 119 4.04 1.46 3.86
N GLY A 120 5.04 0.87 4.49
CA GLY A 120 5.18 -0.56 4.58
C GLY A 120 6.32 -1.02 5.49
N MET A 121 6.49 -2.33 5.53
CA MET A 121 7.57 -3.00 6.23
C MET A 121 8.20 -4.05 5.32
N LEU A 122 9.51 -4.17 5.44
CA LEU A 122 10.34 -5.07 4.66
C LEU A 122 11.18 -5.92 5.62
N PHE A 123 11.18 -7.22 5.40
CA PHE A 123 12.15 -8.13 5.97
C PHE A 123 12.79 -8.95 4.86
N GLN A 124 14.11 -8.84 4.73
CA GLN A 124 14.86 -9.56 3.71
C GLN A 124 16.13 -10.18 4.28
N THR A 125 16.33 -11.46 3.98
CA THR A 125 17.60 -12.17 4.08
C THR A 125 17.92 -12.80 2.74
N LYS A 126 18.97 -13.63 2.68
CA LYS A 126 19.28 -14.43 1.48
C LYS A 126 18.19 -15.45 1.16
N ASP A 127 17.48 -15.94 2.17
CA ASP A 127 16.58 -17.09 2.06
C ASP A 127 15.10 -16.71 2.15
N ILE A 128 14.79 -15.52 2.67
CA ILE A 128 13.41 -15.06 2.83
C ILE A 128 13.24 -13.57 2.52
N LEU A 129 12.17 -13.23 1.81
CA LEU A 129 11.63 -11.89 1.61
C LEU A 129 10.17 -11.90 2.06
N ILE A 130 9.85 -10.99 2.98
CA ILE A 130 8.49 -10.64 3.34
C ILE A 130 8.38 -9.12 3.21
N GLU A 131 7.46 -8.67 2.37
CA GLU A 131 7.19 -7.25 2.16
C GLU A 131 5.70 -7.02 2.34
N LEU A 132 5.36 -5.96 3.05
CA LEU A 132 3.99 -5.55 3.31
C LEU A 132 3.91 -4.04 3.08
N GLY A 133 3.09 -3.60 2.13
CA GLY A 133 2.94 -2.18 1.82
C GLY A 133 1.50 -1.78 1.57
N ILE A 134 1.15 -0.56 1.99
CA ILE A 134 -0.03 0.18 1.56
C ILE A 134 0.39 1.01 0.33
N SER A 135 -0.26 0.78 -0.81
CA SER A 135 -0.01 1.55 -2.03
C SER A 135 -0.60 2.95 -1.94
N ALA A 136 -0.16 3.85 -2.82
CA ALA A 136 -0.78 5.16 -3.04
C ALA A 136 -2.29 5.05 -3.33
N SER A 137 -2.70 3.98 -4.01
CA SER A 137 -4.09 3.67 -4.36
C SER A 137 -4.90 3.00 -3.23
N LYS A 138 -4.29 2.81 -2.05
CA LYS A 138 -4.93 2.30 -0.82
C LYS A 138 -5.47 0.88 -0.91
N TYR A 139 -4.69 0.02 -1.54
CA TYR A 139 -4.77 -1.43 -1.40
C TYR A 139 -3.46 -1.95 -0.79
N ILE A 140 -3.47 -3.20 -0.32
CA ILE A 140 -2.27 -3.82 0.24
C ILE A 140 -1.53 -4.61 -0.84
N ARG A 141 -0.20 -4.44 -0.88
CA ARG A 141 0.74 -5.31 -1.59
C ARG A 141 1.48 -6.15 -0.57
N TYR A 142 1.60 -7.45 -0.84
CA TYR A 142 2.23 -8.39 0.09
C TYR A 142 3.06 -9.45 -0.64
N TRP A 143 4.33 -9.58 -0.26
CA TRP A 143 5.21 -10.68 -0.65
C TRP A 143 5.40 -11.57 0.54
N GLY A 144 5.27 -12.89 0.36
CA GLY A 144 5.36 -13.81 1.49
C GLY A 144 5.86 -15.20 1.13
N ALA A 145 6.24 -15.93 2.18
CA ALA A 145 6.69 -17.32 2.11
C ALA A 145 5.61 -18.33 2.61
N GLU A 146 4.77 -17.93 3.57
CA GLU A 146 3.78 -18.80 4.23
C GLU A 146 2.38 -18.67 3.64
N LEU A 147 2.14 -19.32 2.49
CA LEU A 147 0.87 -19.18 1.74
C LEU A 147 -0.37 -19.60 2.54
N GLU A 148 -0.32 -20.72 3.26
CA GLU A 148 -1.51 -21.21 3.98
C GLU A 148 -1.87 -20.31 5.17
N ARG A 149 -0.87 -19.79 5.88
CA ARG A 149 -1.08 -18.80 6.94
C ARG A 149 -1.70 -17.52 6.37
N PHE A 150 -1.22 -17.06 5.23
CA PHE A 150 -1.80 -15.92 4.52
C PHE A 150 -3.27 -16.15 4.15
N ARG A 151 -3.60 -17.32 3.59
CA ARG A 151 -4.99 -17.67 3.21
C ARG A 151 -5.93 -17.70 4.42
N LEU A 152 -5.48 -18.26 5.55
CA LEU A 152 -6.25 -18.25 6.80
C LEU A 152 -6.50 -16.81 7.30
N LEU A 153 -5.51 -15.93 7.18
CA LEU A 153 -5.66 -14.52 7.52
C LEU A 153 -6.69 -13.83 6.62
N MET A 154 -6.60 -14.01 5.29
CA MET A 154 -7.59 -13.47 4.35
C MET A 154 -9.01 -13.95 4.69
N GLN A 155 -9.16 -15.24 5.01
CA GLN A 155 -10.43 -15.82 5.42
C GLN A 155 -10.98 -15.18 6.70
N SER A 156 -10.12 -14.87 7.68
CA SER A 156 -10.54 -14.18 8.91
C SER A 156 -11.09 -12.77 8.65
N PHE A 157 -10.59 -12.10 7.60
CA PHE A 157 -11.12 -10.83 7.11
C PHE A 157 -12.29 -10.98 6.12
N LYS A 158 -12.73 -12.21 5.84
CA LYS A 158 -13.76 -12.54 4.84
C LYS A 158 -13.39 -12.04 3.43
N LEU A 159 -12.10 -12.02 3.10
CA LEU A 159 -11.60 -11.64 1.80
C LEU A 159 -11.48 -12.89 0.93
N PRO A 160 -12.28 -13.05 -0.13
CA PRO A 160 -12.16 -14.18 -1.04
C PRO A 160 -10.98 -14.00 -2.00
N PHE A 161 -10.48 -15.10 -2.55
CA PHE A 161 -9.67 -15.05 -3.77
C PHE A 161 -10.55 -14.59 -4.92
N VAL A 162 -10.05 -13.65 -5.73
CA VAL A 162 -10.79 -13.07 -6.84
C VAL A 162 -9.92 -13.09 -8.09
N GLU A 163 -10.23 -14.02 -9.00
CA GLU A 163 -9.63 -14.01 -10.34
C GLU A 163 -10.06 -12.75 -11.10
N GLY A 164 -9.10 -12.10 -11.77
CA GLY A 164 -9.31 -10.83 -12.46
C GLY A 164 -9.70 -9.68 -11.52
N LEU A 165 -9.18 -9.67 -10.29
CA LEU A 165 -9.31 -8.54 -9.38
C LEU A 165 -8.61 -7.32 -9.97
N GLU A 166 -9.30 -6.20 -10.01
CA GLU A 166 -8.82 -4.94 -10.60
C GLU A 166 -8.76 -3.83 -9.53
N PHE A 167 -7.92 -2.83 -9.77
CA PHE A 167 -7.58 -1.81 -8.80
C PHE A 167 -7.93 -0.41 -9.31
N ILE A 168 -8.17 0.52 -8.39
CA ILE A 168 -8.70 1.85 -8.74
C ILE A 168 -7.69 2.74 -9.50
N ASP A 169 -6.38 2.46 -9.41
CA ASP A 169 -5.32 3.09 -10.23
C ASP A 169 -5.32 2.65 -11.69
N GLU A 170 -5.95 1.54 -12.03
CA GLU A 170 -6.05 1.09 -13.42
C GLU A 170 -7.03 1.95 -14.23
N TYR A 171 -7.71 2.89 -13.56
CA TYR A 171 -8.79 3.71 -14.11
C TYR A 171 -8.62 5.20 -13.76
N PRO A 172 -9.18 6.11 -14.58
CA PRO A 172 -9.21 7.53 -14.25
C PRO A 172 -9.86 7.77 -12.88
N ARG A 173 -9.14 8.51 -12.03
CA ARG A 173 -9.57 8.91 -10.70
C ARG A 173 -9.16 10.34 -10.42
N ILE A 174 -9.88 10.99 -9.52
CA ILE A 174 -9.49 12.29 -8.97
C ILE A 174 -9.10 12.06 -7.52
N VAL A 175 -7.93 12.57 -7.17
CA VAL A 175 -7.37 12.53 -5.82
C VAL A 175 -7.43 13.94 -5.24
N THR A 176 -8.06 14.07 -4.08
CA THR A 176 -8.08 15.31 -3.28
C THR A 176 -7.19 15.11 -2.06
N PRO A 177 -6.27 16.04 -1.75
CA PRO A 177 -5.43 15.94 -0.55
C PRO A 177 -6.27 15.76 0.72
N LEU A 178 -5.87 14.86 1.62
CA LEU A 178 -6.70 14.51 2.79
C LEU A 178 -7.01 15.73 3.66
N ARG A 179 -6.04 16.63 3.81
CA ARG A 179 -6.17 17.87 4.60
C ARG A 179 -7.30 18.80 4.14
N GLU A 180 -7.71 18.72 2.88
CA GLU A 180 -8.82 19.53 2.36
C GLU A 180 -10.18 18.98 2.82
N LEU A 181 -10.25 17.68 3.11
CA LEU A 181 -11.46 16.99 3.57
C LEU A 181 -11.48 16.86 5.10
N VAL A 182 -10.32 16.68 5.72
CA VAL A 182 -10.12 16.50 7.15
C VAL A 182 -9.10 17.51 7.65
N ARG A 183 -9.57 18.62 8.23
CA ARG A 183 -8.72 19.78 8.61
C ARG A 183 -7.61 19.46 9.61
N THR A 184 -7.75 18.38 10.37
CA THR A 184 -6.75 17.94 11.36
C THR A 184 -5.69 17.02 10.76
N ALA A 185 -5.88 16.55 9.52
CA ALA A 185 -4.92 15.68 8.85
C ALA A 185 -3.64 16.44 8.52
N LYS A 186 -2.50 15.76 8.67
CA LYS A 186 -1.20 16.32 8.30
C LYS A 186 -1.01 16.26 6.80
N ALA A 187 -0.24 17.22 6.26
CA ALA A 187 0.22 17.14 4.89
C ALA A 187 1.23 15.98 4.74
N PRO A 188 1.30 15.30 3.57
CA PRO A 188 2.22 14.19 3.34
C PRO A 188 3.68 14.49 3.71
N GLU A 189 4.18 15.67 3.33
CA GLU A 189 5.55 16.11 3.61
C GLU A 189 5.80 16.26 5.11
N THR A 190 4.77 16.65 5.87
CA THR A 190 4.84 16.74 7.32
C THR A 190 4.89 15.35 7.96
N VAL A 191 4.13 14.38 7.42
CA VAL A 191 4.21 12.98 7.88
C VAL A 191 5.61 12.43 7.63
N LEU A 192 6.14 12.58 6.41
CA LEU A 192 7.49 12.14 6.06
C LEU A 192 8.54 12.77 6.97
N TYR A 193 8.49 14.09 7.17
CA TYR A 193 9.42 14.79 8.05
C TYR A 193 9.48 14.18 9.44
N TYR A 194 8.33 13.90 10.07
CA TYR A 194 8.32 13.31 11.40
C TYR A 194 8.75 11.83 11.42
N LEU A 195 8.45 11.07 10.37
CA LEU A 195 8.97 9.71 10.23
C LEU A 195 10.50 9.71 10.07
N ASP A 196 11.05 10.63 9.29
CA ASP A 196 12.50 10.78 9.14
C ASP A 196 13.17 11.09 10.47
N GLN A 197 12.60 12.01 11.26
CA GLN A 197 13.09 12.31 12.61
C GLN A 197 13.00 11.09 13.54
N ALA A 198 11.90 10.35 13.51
CA ALA A 198 11.71 9.16 14.34
C ALA A 198 12.69 8.04 13.99
N PHE A 199 12.92 7.83 12.69
CA PHE A 199 13.81 6.78 12.17
C PHE A 199 15.26 7.22 11.97
N ARG A 200 15.58 8.49 12.26
CA ARG A 200 16.90 9.11 12.09
C ARG A 200 17.42 9.00 10.66
N VAL A 201 16.52 9.22 9.70
CA VAL A 201 16.84 9.26 8.28
C VAL A 201 17.33 10.67 7.92
N ASP A 202 18.47 10.74 7.24
CA ASP A 202 18.95 11.97 6.62
C ASP A 202 18.77 11.86 5.10
N ARG A 203 17.78 12.57 4.57
CA ARG A 203 17.50 12.61 3.12
C ARG A 203 18.48 13.49 2.34
N THR A 204 19.39 14.21 3.02
CA THR A 204 20.38 15.08 2.38
C THR A 204 21.75 14.43 2.21
N ALA A 205 21.95 13.25 2.80
CA ALA A 205 23.17 12.48 2.60
C ALA A 205 23.22 11.97 1.15
N PRO A 206 24.27 12.26 0.37
CA PRO A 206 24.44 11.62 -0.93
C PRO A 206 24.48 10.12 -0.72
N GLU A 207 23.80 9.36 -1.58
CA GLU A 207 23.91 7.90 -1.56
C GLU A 207 25.40 7.53 -1.60
N PRO A 208 25.88 6.66 -0.70
CA PRO A 208 27.17 6.05 -0.91
C PRO A 208 27.05 5.25 -2.20
N PHE A 209 27.69 5.75 -3.27
CA PHE A 209 27.99 4.95 -4.45
C PHE A 209 28.56 3.62 -3.96
N PHE A 210 27.80 2.54 -4.15
CA PHE A 210 28.32 1.20 -3.95
C PHE A 210 29.20 0.87 -5.16
N ASP A 211 30.53 0.90 -4.95
CA ASP A 211 31.54 0.27 -5.84
C ASP A 211 31.41 -1.26 -5.83
#